data_AF-A0A8C7YDY5-F1
#
_entry.id   AF-A0A8C7YDY5-F1
#
_cell.length_a   1.000
_cell.length_b   1.000
_cell.length_c   1.000
_cell.angle_alpha   90.00
_cell.angle_beta   90.00
_cell.angle_gamma   90.00
#
_symmetry.space_group_name_H-M   'P 1'
#
loop_
_entity.id
_entity.type
_entity.pdbx_description
1 polymer ?
#
loop_
_entity_poly.entity_id
_entity_poly.type
_entity_poly.pdbx_seq_one_letter_code
_entity_poly.pdbx_strand_id
1 'polypeptide(L)'
;MRAYIISADSMAAALRRLISGGRVVCRTCWQRSLSTGRGLIPRPRPFALLLGTGGGYLGYQHYKKKFQQDEETSPHLATPTQVALYRSFPTRFLSRAWGRLNEMNLPTWLRKPIYSLYIWTFGVNMQEAAVEDLHHYRNLGEFFRRRLKPAVRPVCAASHLTSPADGKILHFGRVKNSEVEQVKGVTYSLEHFLGPQSMEQLDSSSSFRDVLLSSPDSDLFHVVVYLAPGDYHCFHSPADWKVELRRHFPGSLMSVNPGVARWVKELFCLNERVVLSGQWQHGFFSLTAVGATNVGSIRLYFDQELQTNAPRYRKGSFYDRSYVATGNQVLQRTSEGGVALQKGEAIGEFNLGSTIVLLFEAPKDFVFKLQPGQRIRVGEGLGAH
;
A
#
# COMPACT_ATOMS: atom_id res chain seq x y z
N MET A 1 -8.28 6.56 -38.99
CA MET A 1 -8.31 8.05 -38.92
C MET A 1 -7.39 8.50 -37.79
N ARG A 2 -6.30 9.19 -38.15
CA ARG A 2 -5.32 9.75 -37.19
C ARG A 2 -5.86 11.06 -36.62
N ALA A 3 -5.75 11.27 -35.32
CA ALA A 3 -5.87 12.60 -34.71
C ALA A 3 -4.85 12.76 -33.57
N TYR A 4 -3.78 13.48 -33.92
CA TYR A 4 -2.94 14.39 -33.14
C TYR A 4 -2.44 14.00 -31.74
N ILE A 5 -1.23 13.43 -31.73
CA ILE A 5 -0.28 13.54 -30.61
C ILE A 5 0.36 14.93 -30.70
N ILE A 6 0.09 15.81 -29.74
CA ILE A 6 0.78 17.09 -29.63
C ILE A 6 2.14 16.82 -28.99
N SER A 7 3.21 16.95 -29.78
CA SER A 7 4.60 16.85 -29.33
C SER A 7 4.92 17.97 -28.31
N ALA A 8 5.73 17.63 -27.30
CA ALA A 8 6.23 18.52 -26.26
C ALA A 8 6.95 19.78 -26.81
N ASP A 9 7.40 19.75 -28.08
CA ASP A 9 8.04 20.89 -28.74
C ASP A 9 7.06 22.02 -29.08
N SER A 10 5.76 21.73 -29.21
CA SER A 10 4.73 22.73 -29.54
C SER A 10 4.39 23.64 -28.35
N MET A 11 4.57 23.18 -27.10
CA MET A 11 4.33 24.00 -25.90
C MET A 11 5.51 24.96 -25.62
N ALA A 12 6.74 24.58 -25.98
CA ALA A 12 7.92 25.40 -25.79
C ALA A 12 7.93 26.65 -26.70
N ALA A 13 7.31 26.57 -27.89
CA ALA A 13 7.20 27.69 -28.82
C ALA A 13 6.18 28.75 -28.39
N ALA A 14 5.10 28.36 -27.69
CA ALA A 14 4.10 29.30 -27.18
C ALA A 14 4.62 30.12 -25.98
N LEU A 15 5.44 29.50 -25.12
CA LEU A 15 6.06 30.16 -23.96
C LEU A 15 7.14 31.19 -24.34
N ARG A 16 7.82 31.02 -25.48
CA ARG A 16 8.83 32.00 -25.95
C ARG A 16 8.23 33.28 -26.55
N ARG A 17 6.97 33.23 -27.02
CA ARG A 17 6.26 34.42 -27.54
C ARG A 17 5.66 35.30 -26.45
N LEU A 18 5.51 34.80 -25.22
CA LEU A 18 5.01 35.57 -24.07
C LEU A 18 6.10 36.36 -23.32
N ILE A 19 7.38 36.04 -23.57
CA ILE A 19 8.52 36.64 -22.84
C ILE A 19 9.22 37.76 -23.64
N SER A 20 8.89 37.95 -24.92
CA SER A 20 9.56 38.91 -25.82
C SER A 20 8.74 40.15 -26.22
N GLY A 21 7.62 40.44 -25.55
CA GLY A 21 6.83 41.66 -25.76
C GLY A 21 7.26 42.79 -24.83
N GLY A 22 8.16 43.66 -25.30
CA GLY A 22 8.73 44.77 -24.52
C GLY A 22 7.73 45.84 -24.08
N ARG A 23 8.04 46.49 -22.95
CA ARG A 23 7.65 47.88 -22.68
C ARG A 23 8.83 48.69 -22.16
N VAL A 24 8.88 49.88 -22.71
CA VAL A 24 9.92 50.91 -22.73
C VAL A 24 10.16 51.54 -21.35
N VAL A 25 11.43 51.83 -21.09
CA VAL A 25 11.98 52.58 -19.95
C VAL A 25 11.59 54.06 -20.03
N CYS A 26 11.22 54.68 -18.91
CA CYS A 26 11.36 56.13 -18.73
C CYS A 26 11.97 56.44 -17.35
N ARG A 27 13.04 57.24 -17.36
CA ARG A 27 13.91 57.65 -16.23
C ARG A 27 13.43 58.95 -15.56
N THR A 28 14.14 59.29 -14.47
CA THR A 28 14.21 60.57 -13.71
C THR A 28 13.21 60.70 -12.55
N CYS A 29 13.51 61.25 -11.39
CA CYS A 29 14.73 61.60 -10.63
C CYS A 29 14.26 61.84 -9.18
N TRP A 30 15.14 61.76 -8.18
CA TRP A 30 15.26 62.63 -6.99
C TRP A 30 16.05 61.95 -5.86
N GLN A 31 17.06 62.68 -5.37
CA GLN A 31 18.00 62.33 -4.30
C GLN A 31 17.44 62.65 -2.91
N ARG A 32 17.82 61.88 -1.87
CA ARG A 32 18.59 62.33 -0.68
C ARG A 32 18.47 61.36 0.53
N SER A 33 19.63 60.82 0.92
CA SER A 33 20.31 60.84 2.25
C SER A 33 19.63 60.53 3.60
N LEU A 34 20.36 59.72 4.39
CA LEU A 34 20.46 59.61 5.88
C LEU A 34 19.26 58.98 6.63
N SER A 35 19.37 58.23 7.72
CA SER A 35 20.44 57.55 8.48
C SER A 35 19.74 56.74 9.59
N THR A 36 20.39 55.66 10.06
CA THR A 36 20.26 55.04 11.40
C THR A 36 18.90 54.57 11.94
N GLY A 37 18.79 53.26 12.14
CA GLY A 37 17.78 52.65 13.02
C GLY A 37 18.04 51.16 13.21
N ARG A 38 18.71 50.80 14.31
CA ARG A 38 18.93 49.41 14.74
C ARG A 38 17.59 48.71 14.96
N GLY A 39 17.41 47.55 14.33
CA GLY A 39 16.33 46.61 14.59
C GLY A 39 16.72 45.23 14.06
N LEU A 40 17.35 44.42 14.90
CA LEU A 40 17.66 43.01 14.62
C LEU A 40 16.37 42.20 14.66
N ILE A 41 15.73 42.03 13.51
CA ILE A 41 14.76 40.96 13.27
C ILE A 41 15.46 39.96 12.32
N PRO A 42 15.75 38.72 12.74
CA PRO A 42 16.26 37.73 11.82
C PRO A 42 15.14 37.34 10.85
N ARG A 43 15.22 37.85 9.61
CA ARG A 43 14.46 37.32 8.47
C ARG A 43 14.87 35.85 8.27
N PRO A 44 13.94 34.88 8.26
CA PRO A 44 14.30 33.51 7.91
C PRO A 44 14.71 33.49 6.44
N ARG A 45 15.99 33.17 6.18
CA ARG A 45 16.50 32.91 4.83
C ARG A 45 15.76 31.70 4.25
N PRO A 46 15.29 31.75 2.99
CA PRO A 46 14.36 30.78 2.47
C PRO A 46 15.10 29.48 2.15
N PHE A 47 15.03 28.52 3.07
CA PHE A 47 15.23 27.10 2.75
C PHE A 47 14.06 26.53 1.93
N ALA A 48 13.11 27.37 1.52
CA ALA A 48 11.90 27.03 0.78
C ALA A 48 12.07 26.91 -0.74
N LEU A 49 13.28 27.12 -1.30
CA LEU A 49 13.47 27.11 -2.77
C LEU A 49 13.95 25.77 -3.36
N LEU A 50 14.35 24.79 -2.56
CA LEU A 50 14.73 23.46 -3.08
C LEU A 50 13.53 22.54 -3.37
N LEU A 51 12.36 22.86 -2.83
CA LEU A 51 11.11 22.15 -3.08
C LEU A 51 10.28 22.76 -4.22
N GLY A 52 10.74 23.89 -4.79
CA GLY A 52 10.12 24.53 -5.94
C GLY A 52 10.74 24.07 -7.26
N THR A 53 10.08 23.16 -7.96
CA THR A 53 10.09 22.99 -9.44
C THR A 53 11.30 22.37 -10.18
N GLY A 54 12.47 22.19 -9.57
CA GLY A 54 13.63 21.57 -10.28
C GLY A 54 14.22 20.35 -9.59
N GLY A 55 14.79 20.55 -8.40
CA GLY A 55 15.51 19.51 -7.66
C GLY A 55 14.62 18.35 -7.21
N GLY A 56 13.42 18.63 -6.72
CA GLY A 56 12.44 17.58 -6.37
C GLY A 56 11.97 16.76 -7.57
N TYR A 57 11.78 17.40 -8.74
CA TYR A 57 11.39 16.73 -9.98
C TYR A 57 12.51 15.84 -10.52
N LEU A 58 13.73 16.36 -10.56
CA LEU A 58 14.92 15.60 -10.97
C LEU A 58 15.22 14.46 -10.00
N GLY A 59 15.06 14.68 -8.69
CA GLY A 59 15.15 13.63 -7.67
C GLY A 59 14.11 12.53 -7.86
N TYR A 60 12.85 12.89 -8.16
CA TYR A 60 11.79 11.92 -8.45
C TYR A 60 12.03 11.17 -9.77
N GLN A 61 12.45 11.87 -10.84
CA GLN A 61 12.83 11.26 -12.11
C GLN A 61 14.00 10.27 -11.92
N HIS A 62 15.01 10.65 -11.14
CA HIS A 62 16.14 9.79 -10.81
C HIS A 62 15.70 8.57 -9.97
N TYR A 63 14.84 8.79 -8.97
CA TYR A 63 14.22 7.72 -8.19
C TYR A 63 13.44 6.74 -9.08
N LYS A 64 12.59 7.25 -9.98
CA LYS A 64 11.79 6.46 -10.91
C LYS A 64 12.65 5.66 -11.88
N LYS A 65 13.71 6.27 -12.41
CA LYS A 65 14.66 5.62 -13.33
C LYS A 65 15.44 4.51 -12.61
N LYS A 66 15.96 4.78 -11.41
CA LYS A 66 16.62 3.77 -10.57
C LYS A 66 15.67 2.62 -10.21
N PHE A 67 14.41 2.94 -9.91
CA PHE A 67 13.38 1.95 -9.61
C PHE A 67 13.11 0.99 -10.78
N GLN A 68 13.03 1.52 -12.01
CA GLN A 68 12.88 0.72 -13.24
C GLN A 68 14.13 -0.11 -13.52
N GLN A 69 15.32 0.45 -13.29
CA GLN A 69 16.60 -0.21 -13.55
C GLN A 69 16.88 -1.35 -12.55
N ASP A 70 16.53 -1.16 -11.27
CA ASP A 70 16.58 -2.23 -10.26
C ASP A 70 15.52 -3.32 -10.52
N GLU A 71 14.52 -3.06 -11.38
CA GLU A 71 13.54 -4.06 -11.78
C GLU A 71 14.12 -5.09 -12.77
N GLU A 72 15.22 -4.83 -13.48
CA GLU A 72 15.79 -5.77 -14.46
C GLU A 72 16.92 -6.66 -13.92
N THR A 73 17.52 -6.35 -12.76
CA THR A 73 18.68 -7.06 -12.21
C THR A 73 18.29 -8.19 -11.25
N SER A 74 19.13 -9.25 -11.19
CA SER A 74 18.98 -10.34 -10.20
C SER A 74 19.08 -9.81 -8.77
N PRO A 75 18.26 -10.30 -7.82
CA PRO A 75 18.25 -9.78 -6.47
C PRO A 75 19.57 -10.11 -5.74
N HIS A 76 20.20 -9.09 -5.16
CA HIS A 76 21.27 -9.25 -4.19
C HIS A 76 20.66 -9.28 -2.78
N LEU A 77 20.75 -10.42 -2.09
CA LEU A 77 20.19 -10.57 -0.75
C LEU A 77 21.04 -9.86 0.31
N ALA A 78 20.36 -9.24 1.28
CA ALA A 78 20.97 -8.62 2.44
C ALA A 78 21.59 -9.68 3.36
N THR A 79 22.76 -9.38 3.94
CA THR A 79 23.32 -10.22 4.99
C THR A 79 22.47 -10.11 6.27
N PRO A 80 22.48 -11.12 7.16
CA PRO A 80 21.77 -11.04 8.44
C PRO A 80 22.14 -9.80 9.27
N THR A 81 23.41 -9.36 9.21
CA THR A 81 23.90 -8.16 9.88
C THR A 81 23.31 -6.87 9.28
N GLN A 82 23.20 -6.78 7.96
CA GLN A 82 22.55 -5.66 7.29
C GLN A 82 21.06 -5.59 7.63
N VAL A 83 20.36 -6.72 7.65
CA VAL A 83 18.96 -6.78 8.06
C VAL A 83 18.81 -6.39 9.53
N ALA A 84 19.67 -6.88 10.42
CA ALA A 84 19.66 -6.51 11.85
C ALA A 84 19.90 -5.01 12.05
N LEU A 85 20.83 -4.41 11.31
CA LEU A 85 21.08 -2.97 11.32
C LEU A 85 19.87 -2.19 10.81
N TYR A 86 19.24 -2.62 9.71
CA TYR A 86 18.04 -1.95 9.23
C TYR A 86 16.87 -2.06 10.22
N ARG A 87 16.75 -3.20 10.92
CA ARG A 87 15.76 -3.42 11.98
C ARG A 87 16.03 -2.62 13.25
N SER A 88 17.27 -2.19 13.49
CA SER A 88 17.61 -1.34 14.65
C SER A 88 17.16 0.11 14.45
N PHE A 89 16.97 0.52 13.18
CA PHE A 89 16.40 1.83 12.88
C PHE A 89 14.98 1.93 13.48
N PRO A 90 14.64 3.02 14.19
CA PRO A 90 13.40 3.14 14.97
C PRO A 90 12.17 3.42 14.08
N THR A 91 11.97 2.59 13.05
CA THR A 91 10.90 2.68 12.04
C THR A 91 9.51 2.81 12.64
N ARG A 92 9.21 2.09 13.74
CA ARG A 92 7.91 2.19 14.43
C ARG A 92 7.72 3.54 15.13
N PHE A 93 8.77 4.07 15.78
CA PHE A 93 8.70 5.40 16.39
C PHE A 93 8.46 6.47 15.34
N LEU A 94 9.21 6.42 14.24
CA LEU A 94 9.03 7.32 13.10
C LEU A 94 7.65 7.19 12.47
N SER A 95 7.14 5.95 12.30
CA SER A 95 5.80 5.71 11.75
C SER A 95 4.69 6.28 12.66
N ARG A 96 4.85 6.19 13.99
CA ARG A 96 3.91 6.83 14.94
C ARG A 96 4.02 8.35 14.94
N ALA A 97 5.23 8.90 14.92
CA ALA A 97 5.44 10.35 14.82
C ALA A 97 4.82 10.91 13.53
N TRP A 98 5.03 10.19 12.43
CA TRP A 98 4.44 10.49 11.13
C TRP A 98 2.91 10.36 11.15
N GLY A 99 2.36 9.31 11.76
CA GLY A 99 0.92 9.16 11.98
C GLY A 99 0.32 10.35 12.73
N ARG A 100 0.92 10.75 13.85
CA ARG A 100 0.51 11.94 14.61
C ARG A 100 0.57 13.22 13.79
N LEU A 101 1.63 13.41 13.00
CA LEU A 101 1.76 14.56 12.10
C LEU A 101 0.65 14.57 11.05
N ASN A 102 0.31 13.42 10.47
CA ASN A 102 -0.73 13.30 9.45
C ASN A 102 -2.14 13.47 9.99
N GLU A 103 -2.34 13.33 11.30
CA GLU A 103 -3.62 13.59 11.98
C GLU A 103 -3.77 15.06 12.39
N MET A 104 -2.69 15.88 12.33
CA MET A 104 -2.77 17.30 12.64
C MET A 104 -3.61 18.05 11.61
N ASN A 105 -4.60 18.80 12.09
CA ASN A 105 -5.44 19.62 11.24
C ASN A 105 -4.61 20.75 10.60
N LEU A 106 -4.58 20.76 9.28
CA LEU A 106 -3.93 21.80 8.50
C LEU A 106 -4.85 23.03 8.41
N PRO A 107 -4.31 24.25 8.57
CA PRO A 107 -5.02 25.48 8.23
C PRO A 107 -5.51 25.43 6.78
N THR A 108 -6.71 25.95 6.51
CA THR A 108 -7.36 25.86 5.20
C THR A 108 -6.50 26.39 4.05
N TRP A 109 -5.70 27.43 4.29
CA TRP A 109 -4.79 28.02 3.31
C TRP A 109 -3.56 27.14 3.01
N LEU A 110 -3.14 26.23 3.90
CA LEU A 110 -2.06 25.26 3.63
C LEU A 110 -2.55 23.98 2.95
N ARG A 111 -3.85 23.64 3.04
CA ARG A 111 -4.40 22.39 2.50
C ARG A 111 -4.11 22.26 1.01
N LYS A 112 -4.55 23.24 0.22
CA LYS A 112 -4.36 23.24 -1.24
C LYS A 112 -2.89 23.10 -1.67
N PRO A 113 -1.92 23.91 -1.19
CA PRO A 113 -0.53 23.78 -1.62
C PRO A 113 0.11 22.46 -1.19
N ILE A 114 -0.13 21.99 0.04
CA ILE A 114 0.44 20.71 0.53
C ILE A 114 -0.13 19.53 -0.25
N TYR A 115 -1.45 19.46 -0.41
CA TYR A 115 -2.08 18.37 -1.14
C TYR A 115 -1.76 18.43 -2.64
N SER A 116 -1.65 19.62 -3.23
CA SER A 116 -1.23 19.76 -4.64
C SER A 116 0.21 19.26 -4.85
N LEU A 117 1.12 19.56 -3.92
CA LEU A 117 2.48 19.02 -3.96
C LEU A 117 2.48 17.50 -3.86
N TYR A 118 1.66 16.92 -2.96
CA TYR A 118 1.52 15.48 -2.84
C TYR A 118 0.96 14.84 -4.12
N ILE A 119 -0.12 15.40 -4.67
CA ILE A 119 -0.75 14.95 -5.91
C ILE A 119 0.26 14.93 -7.05
N TRP A 120 1.03 16.00 -7.20
CA TRP A 120 2.07 16.11 -8.21
C TRP A 120 3.21 15.10 -7.99
N THR A 121 3.65 14.92 -6.75
CA THR A 121 4.78 14.03 -6.41
C THR A 121 4.43 12.56 -6.63
N PHE A 122 3.21 12.14 -6.28
CA PHE A 122 2.80 10.74 -6.30
C PHE A 122 1.82 10.37 -7.42
N GLY A 123 1.43 11.34 -8.26
CA GLY A 123 0.53 11.11 -9.39
C GLY A 123 -0.88 10.71 -8.96
N VAL A 124 -1.41 11.33 -7.90
CA VAL A 124 -2.75 11.01 -7.38
C VAL A 124 -3.82 11.48 -8.37
N ASN A 125 -4.69 10.57 -8.80
CA ASN A 125 -5.85 10.94 -9.60
C ASN A 125 -6.99 11.45 -8.70
N MET A 126 -7.20 12.77 -8.69
CA MET A 126 -8.29 13.39 -7.92
C MET A 126 -9.66 13.32 -8.59
N GLN A 127 -9.75 13.08 -9.91
CA GLN A 127 -11.04 12.98 -10.60
C GLN A 127 -11.85 11.75 -10.13
N GLU A 128 -11.17 10.75 -9.57
CA GLU A 128 -11.77 9.53 -9.04
C GLU A 128 -12.21 9.66 -7.57
N ALA A 129 -11.76 10.69 -6.86
CA ALA A 129 -12.08 10.91 -5.46
C ALA A 129 -13.54 11.33 -5.28
N ALA A 130 -14.20 10.86 -4.22
CA ALA A 130 -15.56 11.25 -3.87
C ALA A 130 -15.66 12.75 -3.55
N VAL A 131 -14.61 13.30 -2.95
CA VAL A 131 -14.48 14.74 -2.66
C VAL A 131 -13.26 15.27 -3.42
N GLU A 132 -13.49 16.05 -4.46
CA GLU A 132 -12.41 16.59 -5.29
C GLU A 132 -11.77 17.85 -4.67
N ASP A 133 -12.54 18.62 -3.90
CA ASP A 133 -12.05 19.85 -3.28
C ASP A 133 -11.08 19.56 -2.12
N LEU A 134 -9.84 19.99 -2.32
CA LEU A 134 -8.74 19.82 -1.39
C LEU A 134 -8.94 20.53 -0.05
N HIS A 135 -9.80 21.55 0.03
CA HIS A 135 -10.05 22.25 1.29
C HIS A 135 -10.86 21.42 2.28
N HIS A 136 -11.59 20.39 1.83
CA HIS A 136 -12.44 19.58 2.70
C HIS A 136 -11.63 18.61 3.57
N TYR A 137 -10.48 18.14 3.08
CA TYR A 137 -9.60 17.28 3.83
C TYR A 137 -8.93 18.07 4.96
N ARG A 138 -9.14 17.66 6.21
CA ARG A 138 -8.65 18.38 7.39
C ARG A 138 -7.16 18.18 7.60
N ASN A 139 -6.65 17.00 7.29
CA ASN A 139 -5.28 16.58 7.53
C ASN A 139 -4.79 15.60 6.44
N LEU A 140 -3.51 15.23 6.45
CA LEU A 140 -2.95 14.37 5.39
C LEU A 140 -3.48 12.94 5.47
N GLY A 141 -3.78 12.45 6.68
CA GLY A 141 -4.34 11.11 6.87
C GLY A 141 -5.74 10.95 6.27
N GLU A 142 -6.57 11.99 6.30
CA GLU A 142 -7.89 12.01 5.65
C GLU A 142 -7.76 12.05 4.12
N PHE A 143 -6.87 12.89 3.60
CA PHE A 143 -6.56 12.93 2.16
C PHE A 143 -6.03 11.60 1.64
N PHE A 144 -5.16 10.94 2.42
CA PHE A 144 -4.59 9.65 2.07
C PHE A 144 -5.67 8.55 2.00
N ARG A 145 -6.63 8.57 2.93
CA ARG A 145 -7.77 7.65 2.99
C ARG A 145 -9.01 8.16 2.27
N ARG A 146 -8.83 9.06 1.30
CA ARG A 146 -9.94 9.59 0.49
C ARG A 146 -10.80 8.44 -0.05
N ARG A 147 -12.12 8.59 0.05
CA ARG A 147 -13.06 7.67 -0.59
C ARG A 147 -13.06 7.93 -2.09
N LEU A 148 -13.29 6.88 -2.87
CA LEU A 148 -13.49 6.99 -4.31
C LEU A 148 -14.98 7.08 -4.65
N LYS A 149 -15.30 7.62 -5.83
CA LYS A 149 -16.65 7.60 -6.37
C LYS A 149 -17.10 6.13 -6.60
N PRO A 150 -18.34 5.73 -6.25
CA PRO A 150 -18.78 4.34 -6.39
C PRO A 150 -18.62 3.75 -7.79
N ALA A 151 -18.81 4.57 -8.83
CA ALA A 151 -18.75 4.13 -10.22
C ALA A 151 -17.32 3.90 -10.76
N VAL A 152 -16.25 4.34 -10.07
CA VAL A 152 -14.88 4.27 -10.63
C VAL A 152 -14.18 2.93 -10.40
N ARG A 153 -14.78 2.04 -9.60
CA ARG A 153 -14.25 0.69 -9.31
C ARG A 153 -15.35 -0.37 -9.50
N PRO A 154 -15.81 -0.59 -10.75
CA PRO A 154 -16.78 -1.64 -11.03
C PRO A 154 -16.15 -3.01 -10.73
N VAL A 155 -16.88 -3.85 -10.01
CA VAL A 155 -16.45 -5.21 -9.68
C VAL A 155 -16.72 -6.11 -10.87
N CYS A 156 -15.70 -6.85 -11.32
CA CYS A 156 -15.81 -7.78 -12.43
C CYS A 156 -16.79 -8.92 -12.09
N ALA A 157 -17.90 -8.97 -12.84
CA ALA A 157 -18.90 -10.03 -12.68
C ALA A 157 -18.38 -11.39 -13.17
N ALA A 158 -17.62 -11.40 -14.27
CA ALA A 158 -17.15 -12.62 -14.94
C ALA A 158 -16.04 -13.37 -14.21
N SER A 159 -15.40 -12.76 -13.21
CA SER A 159 -14.32 -13.39 -12.43
C SER A 159 -14.77 -13.56 -10.98
N HIS A 160 -14.59 -14.77 -10.45
CA HIS A 160 -14.86 -15.09 -9.04
C HIS A 160 -13.83 -14.45 -8.10
N LEU A 161 -12.63 -14.13 -8.61
CA LEU A 161 -11.54 -13.55 -7.84
C LEU A 161 -11.10 -12.22 -8.44
N THR A 162 -11.28 -11.15 -7.69
CA THR A 162 -10.95 -9.78 -8.11
C THR A 162 -9.81 -9.19 -7.29
N SER A 163 -9.22 -8.11 -7.78
CA SER A 163 -8.18 -7.41 -7.07
C SER A 163 -8.74 -6.78 -5.79
N PRO A 164 -8.11 -7.01 -4.63
CA PRO A 164 -8.54 -6.44 -3.35
C PRO A 164 -8.12 -4.97 -3.21
N ALA A 165 -7.17 -4.48 -4.00
CA ALA A 165 -6.57 -3.16 -3.84
C ALA A 165 -6.15 -2.54 -5.18
N ASP A 166 -6.00 -1.22 -5.20
CA ASP A 166 -5.30 -0.53 -6.28
C ASP A 166 -3.79 -0.67 -6.05
N GLY A 167 -3.03 -1.08 -7.07
CA GLY A 167 -1.60 -1.24 -6.89
C GLY A 167 -0.88 -1.85 -8.08
N LYS A 168 0.32 -2.35 -7.81
CA LYS A 168 1.18 -3.07 -8.75
C LYS A 168 1.31 -4.53 -8.31
N ILE A 169 1.10 -5.46 -9.24
CA ILE A 169 1.37 -6.88 -9.03
C ILE A 169 2.87 -7.07 -8.88
N LEU A 170 3.34 -7.51 -7.71
CA LEU A 170 4.76 -7.84 -7.50
C LEU A 170 5.07 -9.26 -7.94
N HIS A 171 4.22 -10.19 -7.54
CA HIS A 171 4.33 -11.60 -7.87
C HIS A 171 2.97 -12.28 -7.77
N PHE A 172 2.77 -13.32 -8.56
CA PHE A 172 1.64 -14.23 -8.45
C PHE A 172 2.05 -15.60 -8.97
N GLY A 173 1.35 -16.64 -8.52
CA GLY A 173 1.62 -17.98 -9.00
C GLY A 173 1.09 -19.06 -8.06
N ARG A 174 1.49 -20.29 -8.36
CA ARG A 174 1.22 -21.46 -7.53
C ARG A 174 2.29 -21.58 -6.43
N VAL A 175 1.85 -21.84 -5.21
CA VAL A 175 2.75 -22.10 -4.07
C VAL A 175 3.42 -23.46 -4.28
N LYS A 176 4.75 -23.50 -4.13
CA LYS A 176 5.54 -24.74 -4.24
C LYS A 176 6.31 -24.96 -2.94
N ASN A 177 6.38 -26.21 -2.46
CA ASN A 177 7.17 -26.60 -1.29
C ASN A 177 6.87 -25.80 0.00
N SER A 178 5.62 -25.36 0.18
CA SER A 178 5.22 -24.46 1.28
C SER A 178 5.99 -23.14 1.33
N GLU A 179 6.56 -22.71 0.21
CA GLU A 179 7.20 -21.41 0.03
C GLU A 179 6.38 -20.53 -0.92
N VAL A 180 6.36 -19.23 -0.61
CA VAL A 180 5.73 -18.20 -1.43
C VAL A 180 6.80 -17.28 -1.96
N GLU A 181 6.73 -16.95 -3.24
CA GLU A 181 7.65 -15.99 -3.83
C GLU A 181 7.24 -14.55 -3.49
N GLN A 182 8.14 -13.82 -2.85
CA GLN A 182 8.00 -12.43 -2.48
C GLN A 182 8.13 -11.53 -3.71
N VAL A 183 9.27 -11.66 -4.39
CA VAL A 183 9.61 -10.96 -5.63
C VAL A 183 10.85 -11.62 -6.24
N LYS A 184 10.79 -11.96 -7.54
CA LYS A 184 11.92 -12.40 -8.37
C LYS A 184 12.86 -13.41 -7.68
N GLY A 185 12.34 -14.55 -7.25
CA GLY A 185 13.10 -15.66 -6.66
C GLY A 185 13.42 -15.52 -5.17
N VAL A 186 13.08 -14.40 -4.52
CA VAL A 186 13.15 -14.28 -3.05
C VAL A 186 11.90 -14.93 -2.47
N THR A 187 12.04 -16.00 -1.69
CA THR A 187 10.92 -16.74 -1.09
C THR A 187 10.81 -16.53 0.42
N TYR A 188 9.63 -16.85 0.96
CA TYR A 188 9.36 -16.96 2.39
C TYR A 188 8.47 -18.16 2.71
N SER A 189 8.61 -18.72 3.92
CA SER A 189 7.81 -19.86 4.37
C SER A 189 6.34 -19.48 4.62
N LEU A 190 5.41 -20.31 4.12
CA LEU A 190 3.98 -20.19 4.41
C LEU A 190 3.68 -20.33 5.89
N GLU A 191 4.32 -21.29 6.56
CA GLU A 191 4.14 -21.55 7.98
C GLU A 191 4.59 -20.33 8.80
N HIS A 192 5.74 -19.74 8.44
CA HIS A 192 6.21 -18.52 9.11
C HIS A 192 5.25 -17.34 8.85
N PHE A 193 4.64 -17.27 7.67
CA PHE A 193 3.75 -16.19 7.27
C PHE A 193 2.35 -16.29 7.90
N LEU A 194 1.71 -17.45 7.85
CA LEU A 194 0.37 -17.72 8.40
C LEU A 194 0.41 -18.07 9.89
N GLY A 195 1.58 -18.45 10.41
CA GLY A 195 1.80 -18.93 11.76
C GLY A 195 1.43 -20.39 11.94
N PRO A 196 1.70 -20.96 13.13
CA PRO A 196 1.44 -22.36 13.40
C PRO A 196 -0.07 -22.68 13.32
N GLN A 197 -0.42 -23.81 12.73
CA GLN A 197 -1.77 -24.36 12.82
C GLN A 197 -1.92 -25.18 14.11
N SER A 198 -3.16 -25.43 14.55
CA SER A 198 -3.42 -26.27 15.72
C SER A 198 -2.81 -27.65 15.52
N MET A 199 -2.04 -28.09 16.53
CA MET A 199 -1.16 -29.25 16.51
C MET A 199 -1.88 -30.60 16.33
N GLU A 200 -3.21 -30.60 16.37
CA GLU A 200 -4.07 -31.80 16.23
C GLU A 200 -4.20 -32.31 14.78
N GLN A 201 -3.75 -31.55 13.78
CA GLN A 201 -3.88 -31.91 12.36
C GLN A 201 -2.55 -32.27 11.67
N LEU A 202 -1.44 -32.27 12.40
CA LEU A 202 -0.13 -32.57 11.81
C LEU A 202 0.18 -34.06 11.96
N ASP A 203 -0.24 -34.86 10.98
CA ASP A 203 0.46 -36.12 10.72
C ASP A 203 1.89 -35.77 10.30
N SER A 204 2.89 -36.47 10.85
CA SER A 204 4.33 -36.15 10.75
C SER A 204 4.90 -36.06 9.32
N SER A 205 4.09 -36.32 8.29
CA SER A 205 4.49 -36.44 6.88
C SER A 205 3.82 -35.45 5.92
N SER A 206 2.77 -34.72 6.33
CA SER A 206 2.06 -33.78 5.45
C SER A 206 2.74 -32.41 5.45
N SER A 207 2.97 -31.82 4.26
CA SER A 207 3.51 -30.46 4.18
C SER A 207 2.47 -29.42 4.63
N PHE A 208 2.91 -28.26 5.11
CA PHE A 208 2.00 -27.19 5.57
C PHE A 208 1.00 -26.77 4.48
N ARG A 209 1.41 -26.78 3.20
CA ARG A 209 0.51 -26.57 2.06
C ARG A 209 -0.61 -27.61 2.02
N ASP A 210 -0.29 -28.89 2.23
CA ASP A 210 -1.27 -29.97 2.12
C ASP A 210 -2.29 -29.92 3.26
N VAL A 211 -1.88 -29.46 4.44
CA VAL A 211 -2.79 -29.20 5.58
C VAL A 211 -3.81 -28.11 5.27
N LEU A 212 -3.48 -27.16 4.38
CA LEU A 212 -4.40 -26.09 3.98
C LEU A 212 -5.39 -26.50 2.88
N LEU A 213 -5.10 -27.56 2.12
CA LEU A 213 -5.93 -27.94 0.98
C LEU A 213 -7.11 -28.79 1.45
N SER A 214 -8.30 -28.43 0.98
CA SER A 214 -9.54 -29.15 1.27
C SER A 214 -9.79 -30.29 0.29
N SER A 215 -9.18 -30.23 -0.90
CA SER A 215 -9.36 -31.20 -1.98
C SER A 215 -8.02 -31.64 -2.60
N PRO A 216 -7.87 -32.90 -3.03
CA PRO A 216 -6.68 -33.35 -3.75
C PRO A 216 -6.59 -32.78 -5.19
N ASP A 217 -7.70 -32.29 -5.74
CA ASP A 217 -7.78 -31.74 -7.11
C ASP A 217 -7.55 -30.23 -7.17
N SER A 218 -7.35 -29.59 -6.02
CA SER A 218 -7.03 -28.18 -5.92
C SER A 218 -5.53 -27.94 -5.74
N ASP A 219 -5.15 -26.67 -5.83
CA ASP A 219 -3.84 -26.20 -5.45
C ASP A 219 -3.90 -24.87 -4.72
N LEU A 220 -2.79 -24.53 -4.07
CA LEU A 220 -2.64 -23.27 -3.38
C LEU A 220 -1.97 -22.24 -4.28
N PHE A 221 -2.61 -21.10 -4.44
CA PHE A 221 -2.16 -20.00 -5.27
C PHE A 221 -1.96 -18.75 -4.42
N HIS A 222 -1.17 -17.81 -4.94
CA HIS A 222 -0.90 -16.56 -4.26
C HIS A 222 -0.82 -15.37 -5.20
N VAL A 223 -1.12 -14.18 -4.68
CA VAL A 223 -0.95 -12.89 -5.37
C VAL A 223 -0.43 -11.86 -4.38
N VAL A 224 0.61 -11.12 -4.77
CA VAL A 224 1.21 -10.05 -3.97
C VAL A 224 0.95 -8.72 -4.67
N VAL A 225 0.18 -7.85 -4.03
CA VAL A 225 -0.20 -6.52 -4.53
C VAL A 225 0.47 -5.45 -3.69
N TYR A 226 1.30 -4.62 -4.31
CA TYR A 226 1.93 -3.46 -3.67
C TYR A 226 1.14 -2.18 -3.92
N LEU A 227 0.82 -1.45 -2.86
CA LEU A 227 0.12 -0.18 -2.90
C LEU A 227 1.15 0.96 -2.79
N ALA A 228 1.36 1.69 -3.89
CA ALA A 228 2.25 2.84 -3.91
C ALA A 228 1.58 4.04 -3.19
N PRO A 229 2.35 5.04 -2.71
CA PRO A 229 1.79 6.17 -1.96
C PRO A 229 0.66 6.94 -2.68
N GLY A 230 0.66 6.97 -4.02
CA GLY A 230 -0.38 7.65 -4.80
C GLY A 230 -1.68 6.85 -4.99
N ASP A 231 -1.66 5.54 -4.71
CA ASP A 231 -2.79 4.64 -4.94
C ASP A 231 -3.94 4.89 -3.94
N TYR A 232 -5.02 4.12 -4.09
CA TYR A 232 -6.11 4.05 -3.12
C TYR A 232 -5.77 3.02 -2.05
N HIS A 233 -5.78 3.44 -0.77
CA HIS A 233 -5.28 2.63 0.35
C HIS A 233 -6.37 1.95 1.18
N CYS A 234 -7.62 1.92 0.68
CA CYS A 234 -8.56 0.93 1.19
C CYS A 234 -8.41 -0.36 0.40
N PHE A 235 -8.67 -1.47 1.07
CA PHE A 235 -8.70 -2.78 0.46
C PHE A 235 -10.05 -3.44 0.71
N HIS A 236 -10.42 -4.28 -0.24
CA HIS A 236 -11.75 -4.83 -0.42
C HIS A 236 -11.68 -6.35 -0.45
N SER A 237 -12.83 -6.98 -0.24
CA SER A 237 -12.97 -8.42 -0.37
C SER A 237 -12.78 -8.81 -1.85
N PRO A 238 -11.81 -9.68 -2.18
CA PRO A 238 -11.54 -10.09 -3.56
C PRO A 238 -12.56 -11.09 -4.10
N ALA A 239 -13.27 -11.82 -3.23
CA ALA A 239 -14.24 -12.85 -3.54
C ALA A 239 -15.38 -12.84 -2.51
N ASP A 240 -16.40 -13.67 -2.72
CA ASP A 240 -17.35 -14.05 -1.68
C ASP A 240 -16.69 -15.12 -0.80
N TRP A 241 -16.53 -14.84 0.48
CA TRP A 241 -15.86 -15.75 1.41
C TRP A 241 -16.25 -15.46 2.87
N LYS A 242 -15.97 -16.42 3.74
CA LYS A 242 -16.27 -16.37 5.16
C LYS A 242 -14.97 -16.31 5.94
N VAL A 243 -14.72 -15.20 6.65
CA VAL A 243 -13.57 -15.06 7.54
C VAL A 243 -13.85 -15.74 8.87
N GLU A 244 -12.96 -16.62 9.28
CA GLU A 244 -13.12 -17.45 10.48
C GLU A 244 -12.12 -17.06 11.57
N LEU A 245 -10.90 -16.68 11.18
CA LEU A 245 -9.82 -16.35 12.08
C LEU A 245 -9.11 -15.07 11.62
N ARG A 246 -8.85 -14.19 12.57
CA ARG A 246 -7.86 -13.13 12.42
C ARG A 246 -6.66 -13.40 13.31
N ARG A 247 -5.48 -13.53 12.70
CA ARG A 247 -4.20 -13.59 13.39
C ARG A 247 -3.39 -12.31 13.15
N HIS A 248 -3.08 -11.59 14.22
CA HIS A 248 -2.21 -10.42 14.17
C HIS A 248 -0.79 -10.79 14.59
N PHE A 249 0.18 -10.45 13.74
CA PHE A 249 1.61 -10.59 14.03
C PHE A 249 2.23 -9.21 14.22
N PRO A 250 2.50 -8.79 15.46
CA PRO A 250 3.33 -7.62 15.70
C PRO A 250 4.75 -7.81 15.15
N GLY A 251 5.25 -6.80 14.44
CA GLY A 251 6.54 -6.90 13.75
C GLY A 251 7.21 -5.55 13.52
N SER A 252 8.29 -5.59 12.74
CA SER A 252 8.96 -4.39 12.25
C SER A 252 8.06 -3.63 11.25
N LEU A 253 8.43 -2.40 10.88
CA LEU A 253 7.75 -1.63 9.83
C LEU A 253 8.79 -1.20 8.80
N MET A 254 9.41 -2.17 8.14
CA MET A 254 10.37 -1.94 7.06
C MET A 254 9.64 -1.54 5.77
N SER A 255 10.34 -0.87 4.85
CA SER A 255 9.74 -0.48 3.59
C SER A 255 9.43 -1.71 2.75
N VAL A 256 8.21 -1.79 2.22
CA VAL A 256 7.77 -2.86 1.30
C VAL A 256 7.91 -2.46 -0.16
N ASN A 257 8.67 -1.40 -0.45
CA ASN A 257 8.94 -1.05 -1.83
C ASN A 257 9.65 -2.22 -2.55
N PRO A 258 9.44 -2.40 -3.86
CA PRO A 258 10.03 -3.53 -4.58
C PRO A 258 11.55 -3.67 -4.46
N GLY A 259 12.29 -2.55 -4.30
CA GLY A 259 13.73 -2.58 -4.09
C GLY A 259 14.13 -3.25 -2.77
N VAL A 260 13.47 -2.87 -1.66
CA VAL A 260 13.73 -3.47 -0.34
C VAL A 260 13.16 -4.89 -0.28
N ALA A 261 12.03 -5.18 -0.94
CA ALA A 261 11.50 -6.53 -1.06
C ALA A 261 12.43 -7.48 -1.83
N ARG A 262 13.23 -6.99 -2.78
CA ARG A 262 14.28 -7.82 -3.42
C ARG A 262 15.50 -8.04 -2.53
N TRP A 263 15.77 -7.10 -1.63
CA TRP A 263 16.96 -7.10 -0.79
C TRP A 263 16.76 -7.88 0.52
N VAL A 264 15.61 -7.75 1.17
CA VAL A 264 15.32 -8.38 2.47
C VAL A 264 14.51 -9.66 2.28
N LYS A 265 15.14 -10.80 2.57
CA LYS A 265 14.44 -12.10 2.61
C LYS A 265 13.40 -12.11 3.73
N GLU A 266 12.25 -12.73 3.47
CA GLU A 266 11.12 -12.84 4.41
C GLU A 266 10.61 -11.49 4.96
N LEU A 267 10.74 -10.42 4.17
CA LEU A 267 10.33 -9.07 4.55
C LEU A 267 8.89 -9.05 5.09
N PHE A 268 7.98 -9.76 4.44
CA PHE A 268 6.57 -9.81 4.83
C PHE A 268 6.35 -10.55 6.16
N CYS A 269 7.17 -11.56 6.49
CA CYS A 269 7.12 -12.26 7.77
C CYS A 269 7.71 -11.42 8.91
N LEU A 270 8.70 -10.57 8.61
CA LEU A 270 9.35 -9.69 9.58
C LEU A 270 8.50 -8.45 9.92
N ASN A 271 7.68 -8.01 8.98
CA ASN A 271 6.82 -6.86 9.17
C ASN A 271 5.57 -7.18 9.99
N GLU A 272 5.04 -6.14 10.66
CA GLU A 272 3.73 -6.22 11.28
C GLU A 272 2.67 -6.53 10.21
N ARG A 273 1.85 -7.54 10.44
CA ARG A 273 0.81 -7.98 9.50
C ARG A 273 -0.42 -8.51 10.21
N VAL A 274 -1.55 -8.45 9.51
CA VAL A 274 -2.83 -8.99 9.95
C VAL A 274 -3.29 -9.97 8.90
N VAL A 275 -3.37 -11.25 9.30
CA VAL A 275 -3.81 -12.36 8.46
C VAL A 275 -5.27 -12.63 8.77
N LEU A 276 -6.11 -12.59 7.73
CA LEU A 276 -7.49 -13.05 7.77
C LEU A 276 -7.56 -14.39 7.05
N SER A 277 -8.01 -15.43 7.73
CA SER A 277 -8.14 -16.78 7.19
C SER A 277 -9.58 -17.27 7.30
N GLY A 278 -9.99 -18.09 6.34
CA GLY A 278 -11.30 -18.73 6.33
C GLY A 278 -11.53 -19.50 5.03
N GLN A 279 -12.77 -19.48 4.54
CA GLN A 279 -13.21 -20.35 3.45
C GLN A 279 -13.88 -19.56 2.33
N TRP A 280 -13.57 -19.89 1.08
CA TRP A 280 -14.28 -19.43 -0.11
C TRP A 280 -14.79 -20.63 -0.92
N GLN A 281 -15.39 -20.39 -2.10
CA GLN A 281 -16.05 -21.43 -2.90
C GLN A 281 -15.18 -22.65 -3.26
N HIS A 282 -13.84 -22.54 -3.17
CA HIS A 282 -12.89 -23.62 -3.48
C HIS A 282 -12.11 -24.14 -2.27
N GLY A 283 -12.46 -23.74 -1.04
CA GLY A 283 -11.79 -24.18 0.18
C GLY A 283 -11.02 -23.04 0.86
N PHE A 284 -9.75 -23.24 1.20
CA PHE A 284 -8.99 -22.28 2.00
C PHE A 284 -8.83 -20.92 1.30
N PHE A 285 -9.04 -19.84 2.07
CA PHE A 285 -8.80 -18.48 1.61
C PHE A 285 -8.14 -17.63 2.70
N SER A 286 -7.17 -16.82 2.31
CA SER A 286 -6.48 -15.90 3.19
C SER A 286 -6.17 -14.57 2.51
N LEU A 287 -6.47 -13.48 3.21
CA LEU A 287 -6.09 -12.12 2.85
C LEU A 287 -5.24 -11.54 3.97
N THR A 288 -4.01 -11.17 3.64
CA THR A 288 -3.06 -10.61 4.61
C THR A 288 -2.72 -9.18 4.28
N ALA A 289 -2.98 -8.29 5.24
CA ALA A 289 -2.56 -6.90 5.21
C ALA A 289 -1.17 -6.78 5.87
N VAL A 290 -0.16 -6.38 5.10
CA VAL A 290 1.22 -6.21 5.58
C VAL A 290 1.53 -4.72 5.72
N GLY A 291 1.89 -4.31 6.93
CA GLY A 291 2.31 -2.95 7.24
C GLY A 291 3.72 -2.67 6.71
N ALA A 292 4.05 -1.39 6.59
CA ALA A 292 5.36 -0.92 6.13
C ALA A 292 5.82 0.34 6.87
N THR A 293 6.98 0.89 6.50
CA THR A 293 7.42 2.18 7.03
C THR A 293 6.42 3.28 6.69
N ASN A 294 6.16 4.17 7.65
CA ASN A 294 5.18 5.25 7.60
C ASN A 294 3.72 4.81 7.66
N VAL A 295 3.42 3.51 7.67
CA VAL A 295 2.05 3.01 7.89
C VAL A 295 1.61 3.34 9.30
N GLY A 296 0.60 4.23 9.42
CA GLY A 296 0.08 4.66 10.71
C GLY A 296 -0.53 3.50 11.51
N SER A 297 -1.32 2.66 10.84
CA SER A 297 -1.93 1.43 11.34
C SER A 297 -2.68 0.71 10.19
N ILE A 298 -2.98 -0.56 10.41
CA ILE A 298 -3.92 -1.37 9.63
C ILE A 298 -5.25 -1.35 10.38
N ARG A 299 -6.34 -1.02 9.68
CA ARG A 299 -7.70 -1.02 10.24
C ARG A 299 -8.59 -1.98 9.47
N LEU A 300 -9.35 -2.79 10.20
CA LEU A 300 -10.44 -3.59 9.66
C LEU A 300 -11.77 -2.96 10.09
N TYR A 301 -12.74 -2.85 9.18
CA TYR A 301 -14.00 -2.17 9.51
C TYR A 301 -14.91 -2.99 10.42
N PHE A 302 -14.84 -4.33 10.33
CA PHE A 302 -15.63 -5.26 11.13
C PHE A 302 -14.95 -5.68 12.45
N ASP A 303 -13.66 -5.38 12.64
CA ASP A 303 -12.92 -5.69 13.88
C ASP A 303 -12.34 -4.41 14.48
N GLN A 304 -13.09 -3.79 15.39
CA GLN A 304 -12.67 -2.57 16.09
C GLN A 304 -11.68 -2.85 17.24
N GLU A 305 -11.50 -4.11 17.63
CA GLU A 305 -10.56 -4.50 18.71
C GLU A 305 -9.13 -4.64 18.20
N LEU A 306 -8.94 -4.78 16.89
CA LEU A 306 -7.62 -4.83 16.29
C LEU A 306 -6.85 -3.52 16.53
N GLN A 307 -5.75 -3.63 17.28
CA GLN A 307 -4.79 -2.55 17.48
C GLN A 307 -3.45 -2.92 16.85
N THR A 308 -3.03 -2.12 15.87
CA THR A 308 -1.73 -2.27 15.19
C THR A 308 -0.84 -1.07 15.50
N ASN A 309 0.46 -1.19 15.18
CA ASN A 309 1.47 -0.18 15.48
C ASN A 309 1.60 0.16 16.99
N ALA A 310 1.30 -0.81 17.87
CA ALA A 310 1.41 -0.64 19.31
C ALA A 310 2.85 -0.20 19.73
N PRO A 311 2.98 0.69 20.73
CA PRO A 311 4.29 1.18 21.20
C PRO A 311 5.22 0.08 21.72
N ARG A 312 4.63 -0.92 22.37
CA ARG A 312 5.31 -2.11 22.90
C ARG A 312 4.65 -3.34 22.30
N TYR A 313 5.47 -4.32 21.94
CA TYR A 313 5.01 -5.62 21.47
C TYR A 313 6.09 -6.67 21.76
N ARG A 314 5.71 -7.94 21.80
CA ARG A 314 6.65 -9.05 21.92
C ARG A 314 7.02 -9.54 20.53
N LYS A 315 8.32 -9.57 20.21
CA LYS A 315 8.77 -10.12 18.92
C LYS A 315 8.44 -11.61 18.85
N GLY A 316 7.91 -12.06 17.72
CA GLY A 316 7.53 -13.46 17.51
C GLY A 316 6.24 -13.89 18.19
N SER A 317 5.52 -12.99 18.89
CA SER A 317 4.16 -13.29 19.34
C SER A 317 3.16 -13.14 18.20
N PHE A 318 2.01 -13.77 18.34
CA PHE A 318 0.83 -13.52 17.52
C PHE A 318 -0.42 -13.46 18.41
N TYR A 319 -1.48 -12.82 17.92
CA TYR A 319 -2.74 -12.66 18.63
C TYR A 319 -3.90 -13.12 17.76
N ASP A 320 -4.53 -14.20 18.18
CA ASP A 320 -5.67 -14.78 17.48
C ASP A 320 -6.98 -14.19 17.96
N ARG A 321 -7.91 -14.05 17.03
CA ARG A 321 -9.32 -13.84 17.31
C ARG A 321 -10.13 -14.71 16.38
N SER A 322 -10.84 -15.67 16.96
CA SER A 322 -11.85 -16.43 16.24
C SER A 322 -13.08 -15.56 16.03
N TYR A 323 -13.65 -15.63 14.83
CA TYR A 323 -14.97 -15.12 14.51
C TYR A 323 -16.03 -16.23 14.49
N VAL A 324 -15.62 -17.50 14.55
CA VAL A 324 -16.53 -18.64 14.65
C VAL A 324 -17.04 -18.74 16.09
N ALA A 325 -18.36 -18.94 16.25
CA ALA A 325 -18.96 -19.06 17.56
C ALA A 325 -18.49 -20.36 18.25
N THR A 326 -17.98 -20.23 19.47
CA THR A 326 -17.72 -21.36 20.37
C THR A 326 -18.70 -21.23 21.55
N GLY A 327 -19.91 -21.80 21.40
CA GLY A 327 -20.98 -21.70 22.40
C GLY A 327 -21.91 -20.47 22.27
N ASN A 328 -22.60 -20.09 23.36
CA ASN A 328 -23.70 -19.10 23.38
C ASN A 328 -23.29 -17.62 23.17
N GLN A 329 -22.04 -17.31 22.82
CA GLN A 329 -21.63 -15.95 22.52
C GLN A 329 -21.68 -15.71 21.01
N VAL A 330 -22.82 -15.22 20.56
CA VAL A 330 -23.08 -14.80 19.18
C VAL A 330 -22.34 -13.49 18.91
N LEU A 331 -21.19 -13.54 18.23
CA LEU A 331 -20.66 -12.37 17.53
C LEU A 331 -21.40 -12.27 16.20
N GLN A 332 -22.34 -11.33 16.18
CA GLN A 332 -23.38 -11.18 15.18
C GLN A 332 -22.81 -10.73 13.81
N ARG A 333 -22.72 -11.66 12.85
CA ARG A 333 -23.13 -11.44 11.44
C ARG A 333 -23.27 -12.72 10.59
N THR A 334 -23.72 -13.83 11.15
CA THR A 334 -24.50 -14.91 10.49
C THR A 334 -24.97 -15.90 11.56
N SER A 335 -25.97 -16.72 11.24
CA SER A 335 -26.51 -17.80 12.10
C SER A 335 -25.53 -18.97 12.33
N GLU A 336 -24.35 -18.97 11.70
CA GLU A 336 -23.39 -20.10 11.68
C GLU A 336 -21.95 -19.70 12.07
N GLY A 337 -21.77 -18.57 12.77
CA GLY A 337 -20.45 -18.03 13.13
C GLY A 337 -19.66 -17.48 11.92
N GLY A 338 -18.58 -16.74 12.13
CA GLY A 338 -17.73 -16.15 11.08
C GLY A 338 -18.25 -14.82 10.49
N VAL A 339 -17.39 -14.11 9.77
CA VAL A 339 -17.71 -12.85 9.08
C VAL A 339 -17.84 -13.12 7.59
N ALA A 340 -19.07 -13.14 7.07
CA ALA A 340 -19.32 -13.24 5.64
C ALA A 340 -18.98 -11.92 4.95
N LEU A 341 -18.13 -11.98 3.93
CA LEU A 341 -17.70 -10.84 3.12
C LEU A 341 -18.11 -11.04 1.67
N GLN A 342 -18.72 -10.01 1.09
CA GLN A 342 -19.13 -10.05 -0.31
C GLN A 342 -18.03 -9.52 -1.23
N LYS A 343 -17.92 -10.07 -2.44
CA LYS A 343 -16.97 -9.63 -3.46
C LYS A 343 -17.12 -8.13 -3.74
N GLY A 344 -16.03 -7.38 -3.56
CA GLY A 344 -15.98 -5.92 -3.71
C GLY A 344 -16.37 -5.12 -2.47
N GLU A 345 -16.85 -5.75 -1.40
CA GLU A 345 -17.12 -5.08 -0.13
C GLU A 345 -15.82 -4.48 0.44
N ALA A 346 -15.89 -3.27 1.00
CA ALA A 346 -14.73 -2.65 1.64
C ALA A 346 -14.47 -3.34 2.99
N ILE A 347 -13.25 -3.83 3.22
CA ILE A 347 -12.93 -4.62 4.43
C ILE A 347 -12.00 -3.89 5.39
N GLY A 348 -11.14 -3.01 4.86
CA GLY A 348 -10.19 -2.28 5.68
C GLY A 348 -9.46 -1.18 4.93
N GLU A 349 -8.56 -0.52 5.65
CA GLU A 349 -7.72 0.55 5.13
C GLU A 349 -6.33 0.53 5.77
N PHE A 350 -5.35 1.01 5.00
CA PHE A 350 -4.05 1.36 5.51
C PHE A 350 -3.98 2.87 5.71
N ASN A 351 -3.41 3.29 6.84
CA ASN A 351 -3.14 4.70 7.06
C ASN A 351 -1.98 5.22 6.21
N LEU A 352 -1.10 4.35 5.68
CA LEU A 352 -0.02 4.67 4.72
C LEU A 352 0.47 3.40 3.99
N GLY A 353 1.18 3.54 2.87
CA GLY A 353 1.40 2.49 1.86
C GLY A 353 1.89 1.13 2.34
N SER A 354 1.48 0.08 1.65
CA SER A 354 1.43 -1.29 2.18
C SER A 354 1.45 -2.35 1.09
N THR A 355 1.35 -3.61 1.51
CA THR A 355 1.21 -4.76 0.62
C THR A 355 0.02 -5.60 1.06
N ILE A 356 -0.77 -6.09 0.10
CA ILE A 356 -1.75 -7.15 0.31
C ILE A 356 -1.20 -8.44 -0.28
N VAL A 357 -1.25 -9.51 0.50
CA VAL A 357 -0.95 -10.87 0.03
C VAL A 357 -2.24 -11.68 0.07
N LEU A 358 -2.63 -12.22 -1.07
CA LEU A 358 -3.69 -13.22 -1.18
C LEU A 358 -3.07 -14.61 -1.23
N LEU A 359 -3.68 -15.55 -0.51
CA LEU A 359 -3.41 -16.97 -0.56
C LEU A 359 -4.74 -17.70 -0.66
N PHE A 360 -4.92 -18.55 -1.66
CA PHE A 360 -6.21 -19.18 -1.91
C PHE A 360 -6.08 -20.54 -2.58
N GLU A 361 -6.92 -21.47 -2.16
CA GLU A 361 -7.10 -22.78 -2.78
C GLU A 361 -7.96 -22.63 -4.03
N ALA A 362 -7.54 -23.14 -5.18
CA ALA A 362 -8.36 -23.14 -6.41
C ALA A 362 -8.12 -24.42 -7.22
N PRO A 363 -8.97 -24.75 -8.21
CA PRO A 363 -8.72 -25.84 -9.15
C PRO A 363 -7.34 -25.72 -9.83
N LYS A 364 -6.70 -26.86 -10.12
CA LYS A 364 -5.33 -26.90 -10.71
C LYS A 364 -5.23 -26.23 -12.08
N ASP A 365 -6.32 -26.12 -12.80
CA ASP A 365 -6.47 -25.45 -14.09
C ASP A 365 -6.74 -23.94 -13.97
N PHE A 366 -6.76 -23.38 -12.76
CA PHE A 366 -6.90 -21.94 -12.56
C PHE A 366 -5.80 -21.15 -13.30
N VAL A 367 -6.23 -20.23 -14.17
CA VAL A 367 -5.34 -19.41 -14.99
C VAL A 367 -5.41 -17.95 -14.54
N PHE A 368 -4.25 -17.40 -14.18
CA PHE A 368 -4.09 -15.98 -13.95
C PHE A 368 -4.19 -15.18 -15.24
N LYS A 369 -4.93 -14.07 -15.21
CA LYS A 369 -4.98 -13.07 -16.29
C LYS A 369 -4.15 -11.84 -15.91
N LEU A 370 -2.93 -12.08 -15.43
CA LEU A 370 -2.04 -11.07 -14.86
C LEU A 370 -0.66 -11.10 -15.51
N GLN A 371 0.04 -9.98 -15.45
CA GLN A 371 1.45 -9.86 -15.80
C GLN A 371 2.26 -9.31 -14.62
N PRO A 372 3.49 -9.78 -14.36
CA PRO A 372 4.35 -9.20 -13.35
C PRO A 372 4.56 -7.70 -13.61
N GLY A 373 4.36 -6.89 -12.58
CA GLY A 373 4.48 -5.44 -12.67
C GLY A 373 3.28 -4.70 -13.29
N GLN A 374 2.22 -5.42 -13.67
CA GLN A 374 0.96 -4.83 -14.11
C GLN A 374 0.35 -3.96 -13.00
N ARG A 375 -0.21 -2.80 -13.37
CA ARG A 375 -1.07 -2.03 -12.47
C ARG A 375 -2.49 -2.59 -12.52
N ILE A 376 -3.07 -2.76 -11.35
CA ILE A 376 -4.40 -3.30 -11.14
C ILE A 376 -5.22 -2.35 -10.27
N ARG A 377 -6.54 -2.43 -10.40
CA ARG A 377 -7.50 -1.66 -9.60
C ARG A 377 -8.45 -2.58 -8.86
N VAL A 378 -8.98 -2.12 -7.72
CA VAL A 378 -10.02 -2.82 -6.97
C VAL A 378 -11.14 -3.26 -7.92
N GLY A 379 -11.53 -4.54 -7.83
CA GLY A 379 -12.62 -5.11 -8.62
C GLY A 379 -12.20 -5.68 -9.99
N GLU A 380 -10.98 -5.42 -10.48
CA GLU A 380 -10.49 -6.06 -11.71
C GLU A 380 -10.25 -7.56 -11.50
N GLY A 381 -10.61 -8.40 -12.47
CA GLY A 381 -10.46 -9.86 -12.35
C GLY A 381 -9.00 -10.29 -12.34
N LEU A 382 -8.62 -11.18 -11.42
CA LEU A 382 -7.26 -11.71 -11.30
C LEU A 382 -7.05 -13.00 -12.11
N GLY A 383 -8.11 -13.77 -12.31
CA GLY A 383 -8.05 -15.05 -13.02
C GLY A 383 -9.42 -15.72 -13.13
N ALA A 384 -9.42 -16.89 -13.76
CA ALA A 384 -10.59 -17.76 -13.87
C ALA A 384 -10.12 -19.21 -13.96
N HIS A 385 -11.01 -20.14 -13.59
CA HIS A 385 -10.91 -21.55 -13.97
C HIS A 385 -12.08 -21.83 -14.92
#